data_AF-A0A952DBF6-F1
#
_entry.id   AF-A0A952DBF6-F1
#
_cell.length_a   1.000
_cell.length_b   1.000
_cell.length_c   1.000
_cell.angle_alpha   90.00
_cell.angle_beta   90.00
_cell.angle_gamma   90.00
#
_symmetry.space_group_name_H-M   'P 1'
#
loop_
_entity.id
_entity.type
_entity.pdbx_description
1 polymer ?
#
loop_
_entity_poly.entity_id
_entity_poly.type
_entity_poly.pdbx_seq_one_letter_code
_entity_poly.pdbx_strand_id
1 'polypeptide(L)'
;MLAQKALALRVSAQLTDDHGNVVSSSDTTTVRQDEIDTMREEYIELGVPQGVPGRIEFVTPDEQHVSNGDYSRALANALFDAKFARLVAAWTVNQLRGTITGGYRNPVHNWRHITPRSGSGPVGASWHMYGCALDFQTYPKGPTTRPDSATAINYWDRLAAAAQRVGFRVEPRDPDPNNPRRPYSGLGHVHVEIRCR
;
A
#
# COMPACT_ATOMS: atom_id res chain seq x y z
N MET A 1 16.29 10.42 2.26
CA MET A 1 16.29 9.50 3.41
C MET A 1 15.73 10.26 4.59
N LEU A 2 14.51 9.92 5.04
CA LEU A 2 13.95 10.49 6.27
C LEU A 2 14.69 9.88 7.47
N ALA A 3 15.00 10.68 8.49
CA ALA A 3 15.60 10.17 9.71
C ALA A 3 14.61 9.22 10.40
N GLN A 4 15.03 7.98 10.66
CA GLN A 4 14.20 6.99 11.34
C GLN A 4 13.92 7.48 12.77
N LYS A 5 12.64 7.58 13.16
CA LYS A 5 12.26 7.81 14.57
C LYS A 5 12.74 6.60 15.37
N ALA A 6 13.68 6.82 16.29
CA ALA A 6 14.17 5.78 17.18
C ALA A 6 13.86 6.21 18.62
N LEU A 7 12.78 5.67 19.18
CA LEU A 7 12.51 5.78 20.61
C LEU A 7 13.12 4.57 21.33
N ALA A 8 13.79 4.81 22.44
CA ALA A 8 14.23 3.77 23.36
C ALA A 8 13.69 4.07 24.75
N LEU A 9 12.97 3.11 25.33
CA LEU A 9 12.45 3.19 26.69
C LEU A 9 13.25 2.24 27.58
N ARG A 10 13.65 2.73 28.75
CA ARG A 10 14.21 1.90 29.82
C ARG A 10 13.09 1.55 30.78
N VAL A 11 12.77 0.26 30.90
CA VAL A 11 11.63 -0.22 31.69
C VAL A 11 12.15 -1.03 32.89
N SER A 12 11.56 -0.79 34.06
CA SER A 12 11.67 -1.63 35.26
C SER A 12 10.27 -1.99 35.75
N ALA A 13 10.10 -3.20 36.27
CA ALA A 13 8.83 -3.65 36.84
C ALA A 13 8.89 -3.57 38.38
N GLN A 14 7.77 -3.20 39.01
CA GLN A 14 7.58 -3.29 40.45
C GLN A 14 6.31 -4.08 40.75
N LEU A 15 6.39 -5.00 41.71
CA LEU A 15 5.27 -5.73 42.27
C LEU A 15 5.21 -5.46 43.76
N THR A 16 4.02 -5.15 44.28
CA THR A 16 3.76 -5.10 45.72
C THR A 16 3.07 -6.39 46.11
N ASP A 17 3.62 -7.15 47.04
CA ASP A 17 2.99 -8.37 47.54
C ASP A 17 1.87 -8.06 48.55
N ASP A 18 1.12 -9.09 48.96
CA ASP A 18 0.00 -8.97 49.90
C ASP A 18 0.44 -8.52 51.32
N HIS A 19 1.75 -8.45 51.58
CA HIS A 19 2.33 -7.97 52.83
C HIS A 19 2.89 -6.55 52.71
N GLY A 20 2.73 -5.90 51.56
CA GLY A 20 3.22 -4.55 51.29
C GLY A 20 4.70 -4.48 50.91
N ASN A 21 5.37 -5.60 50.64
CA ASN A 21 6.75 -5.60 50.18
C ASN A 21 6.81 -5.25 48.70
N VAL A 22 7.67 -4.30 48.34
CA VAL A 22 7.91 -3.93 46.94
C VAL A 22 9.11 -4.72 46.40
N VAL A 23 8.85 -5.60 45.44
CA VAL A 23 9.88 -6.30 44.66
C VAL A 23 10.04 -5.56 43.34
N SER A 24 11.24 -5.04 43.08
CA SER A 24 11.60 -4.41 41.80
C SER A 24 12.38 -5.40 40.94
N SER A 25 12.22 -5.36 39.62
CA SER A 25 13.10 -6.10 38.71
C SER A 25 14.54 -5.61 38.89
N SER A 26 15.49 -6.53 39.10
CA SER A 26 16.91 -6.20 39.21
C SER A 26 17.48 -5.67 37.90
N ASP A 27 16.95 -6.16 36.78
CA ASP A 27 17.39 -5.77 35.45
C ASP A 27 16.44 -4.74 34.85
N THR A 28 17.04 -3.74 34.21
CA THR A 28 16.32 -2.78 33.36
C THR A 28 16.41 -3.24 31.92
N THR A 29 15.27 -3.45 31.28
CA THR A 29 15.24 -3.82 29.85
C THR A 29 15.14 -2.55 29.02
N THR A 30 15.96 -2.48 27.96
CA THR A 30 15.83 -1.44 26.94
C THR A 30 14.91 -1.97 25.84
N VAL A 31 13.76 -1.33 25.67
CA VAL A 31 12.86 -1.58 24.55
C VAL A 31 13.16 -0.54 23.48
N ARG A 32 13.41 -0.99 22.24
CA ARG A 32 13.63 -0.12 21.08
C ARG A 32 12.50 -0.33 20.09
N GLN A 33 12.06 0.75 19.45
CA GLN A 33 11.23 0.62 18.26
C GLN A 33 12.08 0.05 17.12
N ASP A 34 11.58 -1.02 16.51
CA ASP A 34 12.08 -1.47 15.22
C ASP A 34 11.34 -0.79 14.07
N GLU A 35 11.73 -1.10 12.84
CA GLU A 35 11.10 -0.54 11.64
C GLU A 35 9.60 -0.81 11.57
N ILE A 36 9.14 -1.99 12.00
CA ILE A 36 7.71 -2.34 12.00
C ILE A 36 6.97 -1.47 13.02
N ASP A 37 7.56 -1.21 14.19
CA ASP A 37 7.00 -0.27 15.16
C ASP A 37 6.91 1.14 14.59
N THR A 38 7.96 1.63 13.92
CA THR A 38 7.93 2.94 13.25
C THR A 38 6.81 3.00 12.20
N MET A 39 6.69 1.98 11.35
CA MET A 39 5.65 1.91 10.34
C MET A 39 4.26 1.90 10.96
N ARG A 40 4.03 1.10 12.00
CA ARG A 40 2.74 1.02 12.72
C ARG A 40 2.39 2.35 13.39
N GLU A 41 3.37 3.06 13.94
CA GLU A 41 3.16 4.39 14.53
C GLU A 41 2.58 5.37 13.50
N GLU A 42 3.00 5.31 12.23
CA GLU A 42 2.44 6.16 11.18
C GLU A 42 0.94 5.93 10.95
N TYR A 43 0.44 4.69 11.13
CA TYR A 43 -0.99 4.40 11.05
C TYR A 43 -1.75 5.04 12.23
N ILE A 44 -1.14 5.06 13.40
CA ILE A 44 -1.71 5.68 14.61
C ILE A 44 -1.73 7.20 14.45
N GLU A 45 -0.59 7.80 14.12
CA GLU A 45 -0.41 9.25 13.99
C GLU A 45 -1.31 9.85 12.90
N LEU A 46 -1.48 9.16 11.77
CA LEU A 46 -2.35 9.62 10.67
C LEU A 46 -3.81 9.18 10.81
N GLY A 47 -4.17 8.44 11.87
CA GLY A 47 -5.55 8.07 12.17
C GLY A 47 -6.27 7.37 11.03
N VAL A 48 -5.59 6.46 10.32
CA VAL A 48 -6.16 5.81 9.14
C VAL A 48 -7.38 4.94 9.49
N PRO A 49 -8.50 5.07 8.77
CA PRO A 49 -9.81 4.56 9.19
C PRO A 49 -9.93 3.03 9.22
N GLN A 50 -9.08 2.29 8.50
CA GLN A 50 -9.09 0.83 8.46
C GLN A 50 -8.31 0.21 9.64
N GLY A 51 -7.67 1.03 10.47
CA GLY A 51 -6.95 0.61 11.67
C GLY A 51 -5.47 0.31 11.44
N VAL A 52 -4.81 -0.15 12.49
CA VAL A 52 -3.37 -0.42 12.54
C VAL A 52 -3.10 -1.90 12.25
N PRO A 53 -2.35 -2.26 11.19
CA PRO A 53 -1.99 -3.64 10.89
C PRO A 53 -1.13 -4.25 11.98
N GLY A 54 -1.37 -5.53 12.32
CA GLY A 54 -0.57 -6.37 13.21
C GLY A 54 0.90 -6.51 12.77
N ARG A 55 1.79 -6.78 13.72
CA ARG A 55 3.24 -6.93 13.42
C ARG A 55 3.53 -8.06 12.42
N ILE A 56 2.74 -9.14 12.46
CA ILE A 56 2.91 -10.33 11.61
C ILE A 56 2.58 -10.04 10.14
N GLU A 57 1.78 -9.01 9.86
CA GLU A 57 1.31 -8.68 8.52
C GLU A 57 2.40 -7.99 7.68
N PHE A 58 3.46 -7.49 8.33
CA PHE A 58 4.60 -6.88 7.67
C PHE A 58 5.60 -7.94 7.22
N VAL A 59 5.78 -8.05 5.90
CA VAL A 59 6.66 -9.01 5.26
C VAL A 59 7.85 -8.32 4.58
N THR A 60 8.85 -9.11 4.20
CA THR A 60 9.87 -8.65 3.25
C THR A 60 9.21 -8.44 1.88
N PRO A 61 9.33 -7.25 1.26
CA PRO A 61 8.85 -6.98 -0.09
C PRO A 61 9.40 -8.00 -1.09
N ASP A 62 8.56 -8.44 -2.01
CA ASP A 62 8.94 -9.19 -3.20
C ASP A 62 8.43 -8.45 -4.45
N GLU A 63 8.53 -9.09 -5.61
CA GLU A 63 8.05 -8.52 -6.89
C GLU A 63 6.53 -8.22 -6.91
N GLN A 64 5.75 -8.81 -6.00
CA GLN A 64 4.30 -8.61 -5.87
C GLN A 64 4.00 -7.48 -4.88
N HIS A 65 4.88 -7.28 -3.91
CA HIS A 65 4.78 -6.29 -2.85
C HIS A 65 5.75 -5.14 -3.10
N VAL A 66 5.71 -4.53 -4.29
CA VAL A 66 6.59 -3.39 -4.61
C VAL A 66 6.40 -2.29 -3.56
N SER A 67 7.36 -2.19 -2.64
CA SER A 67 7.43 -1.08 -1.70
C SER A 67 8.14 0.06 -2.43
N ASN A 68 7.36 1.06 -2.82
CA ASN A 68 7.94 2.32 -3.30
C ASN A 68 8.38 3.22 -2.14
N GLY A 69 8.30 2.72 -0.91
CA GLY A 69 8.38 3.51 0.32
C GLY A 69 9.76 3.56 0.95
N ASP A 70 9.82 4.29 2.06
CA ASP A 70 11.02 4.57 2.86
C ASP A 70 11.51 3.37 3.70
N TYR A 71 10.85 2.20 3.59
CA TYR A 71 11.06 1.04 4.48
C TYR A 71 11.31 -0.26 3.71
N SER A 72 12.05 -1.17 4.37
CA SER A 72 12.38 -2.53 3.94
C SER A 72 11.27 -3.56 4.18
N ARG A 73 10.11 -3.11 4.68
CA ARG A 73 8.91 -3.93 4.92
C ARG A 73 7.72 -3.43 4.11
N ALA A 74 6.81 -4.35 3.81
CA ALA A 74 5.53 -4.05 3.18
C ALA A 74 4.43 -4.88 3.83
N LEU A 75 3.17 -4.46 3.70
CA LEU A 75 2.05 -5.32 4.05
C LEU A 75 1.73 -6.27 2.91
N ALA A 76 1.54 -7.54 3.25
CA ALA A 76 1.00 -8.55 2.37
C ALA A 76 -0.47 -8.81 2.69
N ASN A 77 -1.26 -9.11 1.65
CA ASN A 77 -2.64 -9.51 1.84
C ASN A 77 -2.92 -10.76 1.00
N ALA A 78 -3.05 -11.90 1.67
CA ALA A 78 -3.19 -13.20 0.99
C ALA A 78 -4.38 -13.27 0.01
N LEU A 79 -5.47 -12.56 0.29
CA LEU A 79 -6.62 -12.48 -0.61
C LEU A 79 -6.29 -11.66 -1.86
N PHE A 80 -5.61 -10.53 -1.69
CA PHE A 80 -5.09 -9.74 -2.80
C PHE A 80 -4.10 -10.55 -3.64
N ASP A 81 -3.14 -11.20 -2.99
CA ASP A 81 -2.10 -12.00 -3.64
C ASP A 81 -2.70 -13.15 -4.47
N ALA A 82 -3.70 -13.84 -3.93
CA ALA A 82 -4.40 -14.90 -4.65
C ALA A 82 -5.13 -14.37 -5.91
N LYS A 83 -5.73 -13.18 -5.83
CA LYS A 83 -6.36 -12.54 -6.99
C LYS A 83 -5.33 -12.04 -7.99
N PHE A 84 -4.21 -11.49 -7.51
CA PHE A 84 -3.12 -11.03 -8.34
C PHE A 84 -2.50 -12.21 -9.11
N ALA A 85 -2.27 -13.35 -8.45
CA ALA A 85 -1.82 -14.57 -9.12
C ALA A 85 -2.77 -15.03 -10.24
N ARG A 86 -4.10 -14.92 -10.04
CA ARG A 86 -5.09 -15.21 -11.08
C ARG A 86 -5.04 -14.19 -12.22
N LEU A 87 -4.82 -12.91 -11.93
CA LEU A 87 -4.67 -11.87 -12.95
C LEU A 87 -3.42 -12.11 -13.81
N VAL A 88 -2.29 -12.42 -13.16
CA VAL A 88 -1.02 -12.77 -13.81
C VAL A 88 -1.21 -13.98 -14.74
N ALA A 89 -1.96 -15.00 -14.30
CA ALA A 89 -2.29 -16.17 -15.12
C ALA A 89 -3.18 -15.81 -16.32
N ALA A 90 -4.13 -14.89 -16.16
CA ALA A 90 -5.04 -14.46 -17.22
C ALA A 90 -4.41 -13.49 -18.24
N TRP A 91 -3.35 -12.77 -17.86
CA TRP A 91 -2.72 -11.71 -18.68
C TRP A 91 -1.45 -12.13 -19.42
N THR A 92 -0.80 -13.23 -19.00
CA THR A 92 0.57 -13.69 -19.34
C THR A 92 1.65 -13.14 -18.37
N VAL A 93 2.36 -14.06 -17.71
CA VAL A 93 3.13 -13.82 -16.46
C VAL A 93 4.15 -12.67 -16.55
N ASN A 94 4.98 -12.66 -17.60
CA ASN A 94 6.13 -11.75 -17.69
C ASN A 94 5.77 -10.33 -18.17
N GLN A 95 4.60 -10.14 -18.78
CA GLN A 95 4.18 -8.83 -19.27
C GLN A 95 3.54 -7.98 -18.18
N LEU A 96 2.90 -8.58 -17.18
CA LEU A 96 2.19 -7.81 -16.16
C LEU A 96 3.12 -7.32 -15.05
N ARG A 97 3.99 -8.18 -14.53
CA ARG A 97 4.89 -7.86 -13.39
C ARG A 97 5.81 -6.68 -13.71
N GLY A 98 6.36 -6.62 -14.93
CA GLY A 98 7.22 -5.52 -15.39
C GLY A 98 6.52 -4.17 -15.54
N THR A 99 5.20 -4.10 -15.37
CA THR A 99 4.42 -2.86 -15.46
C THR A 99 3.97 -2.32 -14.11
N ILE A 100 4.25 -3.03 -13.00
CA ILE A 100 3.87 -2.55 -11.67
C ILE A 100 4.67 -1.29 -11.34
N THR A 101 3.96 -0.18 -11.15
CA THR A 101 4.55 1.12 -10.79
C THR A 101 4.13 1.62 -9.42
N GLY A 102 3.09 1.02 -8.82
CA GLY A 102 2.61 1.37 -7.50
C GLY A 102 2.20 0.11 -6.75
N GLY A 103 2.78 -0.13 -5.57
CA GLY A 103 2.37 -1.20 -4.67
C GLY A 103 2.11 -0.69 -3.26
N TYR A 104 2.67 -1.36 -2.26
CA TYR A 104 2.54 -0.92 -0.87
C TYR A 104 3.12 0.49 -0.66
N ARG A 105 2.41 1.30 0.12
CA ARG A 105 2.84 2.64 0.55
C ARG A 105 2.53 2.78 2.03
N ASN A 106 3.52 3.14 2.85
CA ASN A 106 3.23 3.49 4.24
C ASN A 106 2.31 4.74 4.29
N PRO A 107 1.64 5.01 5.43
CA PRO A 107 0.71 6.14 5.54
C PRO A 107 1.34 7.50 5.21
N VAL A 108 2.59 7.74 5.61
CA VAL A 108 3.29 9.02 5.36
C VAL A 108 3.57 9.23 3.86
N HIS A 109 4.04 8.19 3.17
CA HIS A 109 4.30 8.18 1.74
C HIS A 109 3.01 8.36 0.96
N ASN A 110 1.94 7.68 1.40
CA ASN A 110 0.63 7.82 0.80
C ASN A 110 0.07 9.24 0.99
N TRP A 111 0.27 9.87 2.16
CA TRP A 111 -0.07 11.29 2.40
C TRP A 111 0.65 12.26 1.47
N ARG A 112 1.91 11.96 1.10
CA ARG A 112 2.64 12.77 0.12
C ARG A 112 2.17 12.57 -1.32
N HIS A 113 1.64 11.38 -1.65
CA HIS A 113 1.19 11.05 -3.00
C HIS A 113 -0.26 11.45 -3.28
N ILE A 114 -1.14 11.38 -2.27
CA ILE A 114 -2.54 11.74 -2.40
C ILE A 114 -2.70 13.17 -1.91
N THR A 115 -2.79 14.12 -2.84
CA THR A 115 -3.20 15.49 -2.49
C THR A 115 -4.73 15.58 -2.54
N PRO A 116 -5.38 16.43 -1.72
CA PRO A 116 -6.84 16.61 -1.78
C PRO A 116 -7.41 16.99 -3.15
N ARG A 117 -6.55 17.38 -4.10
CA ARG A 117 -6.90 17.78 -5.47
C ARG A 117 -6.82 16.64 -6.50
N SER A 118 -6.27 15.47 -6.17
CA SER A 118 -5.99 14.42 -7.17
C SER A 118 -7.16 13.46 -7.45
N GLY A 119 -8.37 13.72 -6.95
CA GLY A 119 -9.55 12.87 -7.21
C GLY A 119 -9.51 11.48 -6.54
N SER A 120 -8.37 11.07 -5.99
CA SER A 120 -8.08 9.73 -5.43
C SER A 120 -8.70 9.44 -4.04
N GLY A 121 -9.71 10.21 -3.63
CA GLY A 121 -10.32 10.10 -2.29
C GLY A 121 -9.44 10.67 -1.16
N PRO A 122 -9.91 10.63 0.11
CA PRO A 122 -9.10 11.06 1.25
C PRO A 122 -7.88 10.14 1.41
N VAL A 123 -6.73 10.69 1.81
CA VAL A 123 -5.48 9.96 2.01
C VAL A 123 -5.68 8.66 2.81
N GLY A 124 -6.50 8.73 3.86
CA GLY A 124 -6.80 7.60 4.72
C GLY A 124 -7.52 6.43 4.02
N ALA A 125 -8.12 6.62 2.86
CA ALA A 125 -8.91 5.59 2.19
C ALA A 125 -8.10 4.67 1.25
N SER A 126 -6.81 4.94 1.03
CA SER A 126 -6.00 4.21 0.05
C SER A 126 -5.70 2.77 0.47
N TRP A 127 -6.06 1.82 -0.39
CA TRP A 127 -5.78 0.40 -0.18
C TRP A 127 -4.32 0.01 -0.44
N HIS A 128 -3.50 0.90 -1.02
CA HIS A 128 -2.05 0.72 -1.08
C HIS A 128 -1.42 0.64 0.31
N MET A 129 -2.02 1.30 1.31
CA MET A 129 -1.56 1.26 2.69
C MET A 129 -1.83 -0.08 3.38
N TYR A 130 -2.50 -1.03 2.72
CA TYR A 130 -2.87 -2.30 3.32
C TYR A 130 -2.44 -3.50 2.45
N GLY A 131 -1.59 -3.27 1.44
CA GLY A 131 -1.18 -4.32 0.51
C GLY A 131 -2.31 -4.78 -0.42
N CYS A 132 -3.32 -3.93 -0.63
CA CYS A 132 -4.57 -4.31 -1.30
C CYS A 132 -4.84 -3.51 -2.56
N ALA A 133 -3.83 -2.85 -3.10
CA ALA A 133 -3.90 -2.16 -4.37
C ALA A 133 -2.57 -2.18 -5.14
N LEU A 134 -2.68 -2.18 -6.46
CA LEU A 134 -1.56 -2.07 -7.39
C LEU A 134 -1.89 -1.08 -8.51
N ASP A 135 -0.88 -0.35 -8.96
CA ASP A 135 -0.92 0.47 -10.18
C ASP A 135 -0.05 -0.17 -11.27
N PHE A 136 -0.63 -0.38 -12.45
CA PHE A 136 0.08 -0.88 -13.64
C PHE A 136 0.22 0.21 -14.68
N GLN A 137 1.44 0.45 -15.13
CA GLN A 137 1.73 1.44 -16.17
C GLN A 137 1.30 0.94 -17.56
N THR A 138 0.60 1.80 -18.31
CA THR A 138 0.04 1.48 -19.63
C THR A 138 0.93 1.87 -20.81
N TYR A 139 1.96 2.69 -20.59
CA TYR A 139 2.95 3.12 -21.58
C TYR A 139 4.36 3.23 -20.97
N PRO A 140 5.45 3.08 -21.74
CA PRO A 140 6.81 3.26 -21.21
C PRO A 140 7.02 4.62 -20.51
N LYS A 141 7.82 4.70 -19.45
CA LYS A 141 8.17 5.99 -18.82
C LYS A 141 8.78 6.94 -19.86
N GLY A 142 8.12 8.07 -20.16
CA GLY A 142 8.57 9.07 -21.13
C GLY A 142 7.44 10.00 -21.62
N PRO A 143 7.74 10.98 -22.49
CA PRO A 143 6.72 11.85 -23.07
C PRO A 143 5.76 11.06 -23.97
N THR A 144 4.46 11.19 -23.69
CA THR A 144 3.38 10.50 -24.40
C THR A 144 3.10 11.14 -25.77
N THR A 145 3.02 10.33 -26.82
CA THR A 145 2.55 10.75 -28.16
C THR A 145 1.06 10.43 -28.35
N ARG A 146 0.41 11.00 -29.39
CA ARG A 146 -1.01 10.69 -29.71
C ARG A 146 -1.25 9.19 -30.02
N PRO A 147 -0.40 8.50 -30.80
CA PRO A 147 -0.48 7.04 -30.98
C PRO A 147 -0.35 6.25 -29.67
N ASP A 148 0.41 6.75 -28.69
CA ASP A 148 0.54 6.11 -27.38
C ASP A 148 -0.78 6.14 -26.60
N SER A 149 -1.65 7.13 -26.87
CA SER A 149 -2.94 7.25 -26.19
C SER A 149 -3.94 6.16 -26.59
N ALA A 150 -4.02 5.79 -27.89
CA ALA A 150 -4.92 4.73 -28.34
C ALA A 150 -4.46 3.33 -27.90
N THR A 151 -3.15 3.09 -27.93
CA THR A 151 -2.54 1.86 -27.41
C THR A 151 -2.73 1.75 -25.89
N ALA A 152 -2.54 2.86 -25.17
CA ALA A 152 -2.77 2.92 -23.73
C ALA A 152 -4.24 2.65 -23.37
N ILE A 153 -5.21 3.22 -24.10
CA ILE A 153 -6.64 2.94 -23.89
C ILE A 153 -6.93 1.45 -24.10
N ASN A 154 -6.44 0.85 -25.19
CA ASN A 154 -6.66 -0.58 -25.46
C ASN A 154 -6.02 -1.47 -24.39
N TYR A 155 -4.80 -1.14 -23.95
CA TYR A 155 -4.15 -1.85 -22.85
C TYR A 155 -4.97 -1.72 -21.56
N TRP A 156 -5.36 -0.49 -21.23
CA TRP A 156 -6.14 -0.14 -20.04
C TRP A 156 -7.46 -0.93 -20.01
N ASP A 157 -8.25 -0.85 -21.08
CA ASP A 157 -9.58 -1.50 -21.16
C ASP A 157 -9.45 -3.03 -21.06
N ARG A 158 -8.43 -3.63 -21.67
CA ARG A 158 -8.17 -5.08 -21.57
C ARG A 158 -7.74 -5.48 -20.16
N LEU A 159 -6.81 -4.75 -19.55
CA LEU A 159 -6.31 -5.07 -18.21
C LEU A 159 -7.40 -4.86 -17.16
N ALA A 160 -8.16 -3.77 -17.27
CA ALA A 160 -9.33 -3.51 -16.44
C ALA A 160 -10.35 -4.67 -16.53
N ALA A 161 -10.69 -5.11 -17.74
CA ALA A 161 -11.61 -6.24 -17.93
C ALA A 161 -11.06 -7.55 -17.34
N ALA A 162 -9.76 -7.82 -17.50
CA ALA A 162 -9.11 -8.99 -16.90
C ALA A 162 -9.12 -8.93 -15.36
N ALA A 163 -8.80 -7.76 -14.79
CA ALA A 163 -8.80 -7.52 -13.34
C ALA A 163 -10.20 -7.67 -12.74
N GLN A 164 -11.23 -7.11 -13.39
CA GLN A 164 -12.62 -7.26 -12.99
C GLN A 164 -13.08 -8.73 -13.02
N ARG A 165 -12.67 -9.51 -14.03
CA ARG A 165 -12.99 -10.95 -14.10
C ARG A 165 -12.42 -11.77 -12.95
N VAL A 166 -11.27 -11.39 -12.40
CA VAL A 166 -10.70 -12.04 -11.20
C VAL A 166 -11.17 -11.38 -9.88
N GLY A 167 -12.07 -10.40 -10.00
CA GLY A 167 -12.79 -9.77 -8.90
C GLY A 167 -12.03 -8.64 -8.22
N PHE A 168 -11.18 -7.91 -8.95
CA PHE A 168 -10.71 -6.60 -8.51
C PHE A 168 -11.74 -5.52 -8.79
N ARG A 169 -11.70 -4.47 -7.98
CA ARG A 169 -12.23 -3.15 -8.37
C ARG A 169 -11.16 -2.45 -9.18
N VAL A 170 -11.59 -1.70 -10.18
CA VAL A 170 -10.70 -0.92 -11.04
C VAL A 170 -11.19 0.52 -11.00
N GLU A 171 -10.30 1.46 -10.70
CA GLU A 171 -10.64 2.88 -10.78
C GLU A 171 -11.01 3.21 -12.24
N PRO A 172 -12.01 4.06 -12.53
CA PRO A 172 -12.26 4.48 -13.91
C PRO A 172 -11.06 5.20 -14.52
N ARG A 173 -10.81 5.06 -15.82
CA ARG A 173 -9.84 5.91 -16.53
C ARG A 173 -10.39 7.32 -16.75
N ASP A 174 -9.53 8.32 -16.88
CA ASP A 174 -9.88 9.66 -17.37
C ASP A 174 -9.66 9.80 -18.89
N PRO A 175 -10.63 10.27 -19.71
CA PRO A 175 -12.03 10.51 -19.35
C PRO A 175 -12.77 9.20 -19.08
N ASP A 176 -13.59 9.21 -18.02
CA ASP A 176 -14.43 8.07 -17.69
C ASP A 176 -15.46 7.88 -18.82
N PRO A 177 -15.47 6.72 -19.50
CA PRO A 177 -16.42 6.47 -20.56
C PRO A 177 -17.89 6.56 -20.09
N ASN A 178 -18.15 6.38 -18.79
CA ASN A 178 -19.48 6.46 -18.20
C ASN A 178 -19.77 7.80 -17.51
N ASN A 179 -18.74 8.59 -17.18
CA ASN A 179 -18.89 9.91 -16.56
C ASN A 179 -17.75 10.88 -16.93
N PRO A 180 -17.75 11.45 -18.14
CA PRO A 180 -16.61 12.21 -18.69
C PRO A 180 -16.26 13.51 -17.94
N ARG A 181 -17.06 13.89 -16.95
CA ARG A 181 -16.91 15.15 -16.18
C ARG A 181 -16.17 14.98 -14.86
N ARG A 182 -15.80 13.75 -14.49
CA ARG A 182 -15.03 13.47 -13.27
C ARG A 182 -13.65 12.97 -13.66
N PRO A 183 -12.57 13.69 -13.31
CA PRO A 183 -11.22 13.17 -13.49
C PRO A 183 -11.00 12.02 -12.51
N TYR A 184 -10.51 10.90 -13.03
CA TYR A 184 -10.10 9.71 -12.29
C TYR A 184 -8.66 9.35 -12.68
N SER A 185 -8.16 8.18 -12.25
CA SER A 185 -6.94 7.54 -12.76
C SER A 185 -6.62 7.92 -14.22
N GLY A 186 -5.57 8.69 -14.44
CA GLY A 186 -5.19 9.10 -15.80
C GLY A 186 -4.84 7.90 -16.68
N LEU A 187 -4.91 8.06 -18.02
CA LEU A 187 -4.64 6.97 -19.00
C LEU A 187 -3.28 6.27 -18.83
N GLY A 188 -2.37 6.83 -18.03
CA GLY A 188 -1.04 6.29 -17.77
C GLY A 188 -0.92 5.15 -16.80
N HIS A 189 -1.98 4.81 -16.08
CA HIS A 189 -1.99 3.60 -15.26
C HIS A 189 -3.38 2.99 -15.11
N VAL A 190 -3.40 1.70 -14.77
CA VAL A 190 -4.58 0.97 -14.29
C VAL A 190 -4.40 0.76 -12.79
N HIS A 191 -5.24 1.42 -11.99
CA HIS A 191 -5.34 1.16 -10.56
C HIS A 191 -6.31 0.01 -10.31
N VAL A 192 -5.84 -1.03 -9.61
CA VAL A 192 -6.70 -2.14 -9.15
C VAL A 192 -6.64 -2.26 -7.64
N GLU A 193 -7.78 -2.57 -7.02
CA GLU A 193 -7.88 -2.70 -5.57
C GLU A 193 -8.87 -3.80 -5.15
N ILE A 194 -8.74 -4.24 -3.90
CA ILE A 194 -9.85 -4.84 -3.16
C ILE A 194 -10.07 -4.06 -1.88
N ARG A 195 -11.31 -4.05 -1.38
CA ARG A 195 -11.53 -3.66 0.02
C ARG A 195 -11.01 -4.78 0.90
N CYS A 196 -10.10 -4.46 1.81
CA CYS A 196 -9.49 -5.45 2.69
C CYS A 196 -9.36 -4.95 4.12
N ARG A 197 -8.97 -5.89 4.98
CA ARG A 197 -8.41 -5.75 6.32
C ARG A 197 -8.24 -7.18 6.81
#